data_AF-A0A6J7BAD5-F1
#
_entry.id   AF-A0A6J7BAD5-F1
#
_cell.length_a   1.000
_cell.length_b   1.000
_cell.length_c   1.000
_cell.angle_alpha   90.00
_cell.angle_beta   90.00
_cell.angle_gamma   90.00
#
_symmetry.space_group_name_H-M   'P 1'
#
loop_
_entity.id
_entity.type
_entity.pdbx_description
1 polymer ?
#
loop_
_entity_poly.entity_id
_entity_poly.type
_entity_poly.pdbx_seq_one_letter_code
_entity_poly.pdbx_strand_id
1 'polypeptide(L)'
;MKRFFKEVTADLVKQMWTFVGLFSAWLVLTGSAKKVVGISILVAIVIWVATFNLRHHETSALKRRIREENEERRRLLRRKKAAQPATQDEGAL
;
A
#
# COMPACT_ATOMS: atom_id res chain seq x y z
N MET A 1 -0.49 -9.33 -18.12
CA MET A 1 -0.06 -10.43 -17.22
C MET A 1 1.24 -10.14 -16.47
N LYS A 2 2.36 -9.80 -17.12
CA LYS A 2 3.66 -9.61 -16.44
C LYS A 2 3.68 -8.51 -15.34
N ARG A 3 2.92 -7.42 -15.49
CA ARG A 3 2.81 -6.37 -14.45
C ARG A 3 2.07 -6.85 -13.20
N PHE A 4 0.94 -7.54 -13.41
CA PHE A 4 0.13 -8.10 -12.33
C PHE A 4 0.92 -9.11 -11.50
N PHE A 5 1.67 -10.00 -12.17
CA PHE A 5 2.52 -10.97 -11.48
C PHE A 5 3.61 -10.30 -10.65
N LYS A 6 4.26 -9.25 -11.19
CA LYS A 6 5.30 -8.50 -10.48
C LYS A 6 4.76 -7.76 -9.24
N GLU A 7 3.55 -7.22 -9.33
CA GLU A 7 2.88 -6.53 -8.22
C GLU A 7 2.42 -7.51 -7.14
N VAL A 8 1.82 -8.63 -7.54
CA VAL A 8 1.42 -9.71 -6.62
C VAL A 8 2.63 -10.29 -5.90
N THR A 9 3.75 -10.55 -6.59
CA THR A 9 4.98 -11.05 -5.94
C THR A 9 5.57 -10.03 -4.96
N ALA A 10 5.59 -8.74 -5.32
CA ALA A 10 6.08 -7.70 -4.42
C ALA A 10 5.23 -7.56 -3.15
N ASP A 11 3.91 -7.73 -3.27
CA ASP A 11 3.01 -7.70 -2.12
C ASP A 11 3.07 -8.98 -1.29
N LEU A 12 3.25 -10.16 -1.91
CA LEU A 12 3.54 -11.41 -1.19
C LEU A 12 4.79 -11.31 -0.33
N VAL A 13 5.84 -10.66 -0.81
CA VAL A 13 7.09 -10.43 -0.04
C VAL A 13 6.81 -9.54 1.18
N LYS A 14 6.02 -8.48 1.05
CA LYS A 14 5.61 -7.66 2.21
C LYS A 14 4.75 -8.43 3.20
N GLN A 15 3.96 -9.37 2.70
CA GLN A 15 3.05 -10.20 3.50
C GLN A 15 3.71 -11.51 4.00
N MET A 16 5.01 -11.72 3.74
CA MET A 16 5.76 -12.89 4.20
C MET A 16 5.59 -13.13 5.69
N TRP A 17 5.62 -12.06 6.50
CA TRP A 17 5.37 -12.14 7.94
C TRP A 17 4.01 -12.77 8.28
N THR A 18 2.98 -12.45 7.51
CA THR A 18 1.64 -13.04 7.68
C THR A 18 1.64 -14.52 7.34
N PHE A 19 2.29 -14.93 6.24
CA PHE A 19 2.40 -16.35 5.89
C PHE A 19 3.21 -17.13 6.93
N VAL A 20 4.27 -16.55 7.49
CA VAL A 20 5.04 -17.15 8.57
C VAL A 20 4.18 -17.35 9.82
N GLY A 21 3.43 -16.33 10.25
CA GLY A 21 2.52 -16.45 11.41
C GLY A 21 1.41 -17.48 11.19
N LEU A 22 0.80 -17.48 10.00
CA LEU A 22 -0.26 -18.40 9.63
C LEU A 22 0.25 -19.85 9.55
N PHE A 23 1.45 -20.04 9.03
CA PHE A 23 2.11 -21.35 8.97
C PHE A 23 2.51 -21.83 10.37
N SER A 24 3.05 -20.96 11.21
CA SER A 24 3.40 -21.28 12.60
C SER A 24 2.17 -21.68 13.42
N ALA A 25 1.07 -20.94 13.31
CA ALA A 25 -0.21 -21.28 13.95
C ALA A 25 -0.80 -22.59 13.40
N TRP A 26 -0.57 -22.89 12.13
CA TRP A 26 -0.99 -24.18 11.56
C TRP A 26 -0.12 -25.36 12.05
N LEU A 27 1.16 -25.11 12.36
CA LEU A 27 2.06 -26.15 12.90
C LEU A 27 1.68 -26.59 14.31
N VAL A 28 1.22 -25.68 15.17
CA VAL A 28 0.85 -25.99 16.57
C VAL A 28 -0.44 -26.82 16.67
N LEU A 29 -1.28 -26.79 15.63
CA LEU A 29 -2.53 -27.54 15.60
C LEU A 29 -2.28 -29.04 15.38
N THR A 30 -3.04 -29.87 16.10
CA THR A 30 -3.01 -31.34 16.00
C THR A 30 -4.40 -31.90 15.66
N GLY A 31 -4.44 -33.16 15.22
CA GLY A 31 -5.69 -33.86 14.91
C GLY A 31 -6.52 -33.21 13.79
N SER A 32 -7.85 -33.27 13.93
CA SER A 32 -8.81 -32.75 12.95
C SER A 32 -8.73 -31.23 12.77
N ALA A 33 -8.39 -30.50 13.85
CA ALA A 33 -8.31 -29.04 13.82
C ALA A 33 -7.30 -28.52 12.79
N LYS A 34 -6.16 -29.21 12.63
CA LYS A 34 -5.15 -28.89 11.62
C LYS A 34 -5.71 -28.96 10.20
N LYS A 35 -6.57 -29.95 9.92
CA LYS A 35 -7.18 -30.14 8.58
C LYS A 35 -8.16 -29.02 8.26
N VAL A 36 -9.05 -28.70 9.20
CA VAL A 36 -10.06 -27.65 9.04
C VAL A 36 -9.42 -26.29 8.87
N VAL A 37 -8.44 -25.95 9.72
CA VAL A 37 -7.73 -24.67 9.65
C VAL A 37 -6.89 -24.59 8.37
N GLY A 38 -6.24 -25.68 7.96
CA GLY A 38 -5.50 -25.74 6.69
C GLY A 38 -6.37 -25.41 5.47
N ILE A 39 -7.57 -25.98 5.41
CA ILE A 39 -8.54 -25.67 4.34
C ILE A 39 -9.02 -24.22 4.45
N SER A 40 -9.28 -23.74 5.66
CA SER A 40 -9.73 -22.36 5.91
C SER A 40 -8.70 -21.33 5.45
N ILE A 41 -7.42 -21.58 5.69
CA ILE A 41 -6.29 -20.76 5.22
C ILE A 41 -6.28 -20.69 3.70
N LEU A 42 -6.41 -21.83 3.02
CA LEU A 42 -6.42 -21.87 1.55
C LEU A 42 -7.62 -21.11 0.97
N VAL A 43 -8.82 -21.28 1.54
CA VAL A 43 -10.02 -20.55 1.13
C VAL A 43 -9.83 -19.04 1.31
N ALA A 44 -9.28 -18.62 2.45
CA ALA A 44 -9.01 -17.20 2.72
C ALA A 44 -8.01 -16.61 1.71
N ILE A 45 -6.93 -17.32 1.38
CA ILE A 45 -5.95 -16.90 0.37
C ILE A 45 -6.61 -16.78 -1.01
N VAL A 46 -7.45 -17.75 -1.39
CA VAL A 46 -8.14 -17.74 -2.69
C VAL A 46 -9.09 -16.54 -2.79
N ILE A 47 -9.89 -16.27 -1.76
CA ILE A 47 -10.79 -15.09 -1.73
C ILE A 47 -9.97 -13.79 -1.76
N TRP A 48 -8.86 -13.74 -1.02
CA TRP A 48 -7.98 -12.58 -0.98
C TRP A 48 -7.36 -12.27 -2.35
N VAL A 49 -6.83 -13.30 -3.04
CA VAL A 49 -6.29 -13.16 -4.41
C VAL A 49 -7.39 -12.79 -5.40
N ALA A 50 -8.58 -13.39 -5.30
CA ALA A 50 -9.71 -13.05 -6.17
C ALA A 50 -10.14 -11.58 -6.01
N THR A 51 -10.12 -11.07 -4.77
CA THR A 51 -10.47 -9.67 -4.45
C THR A 51 -9.35 -8.70 -4.83
N PHE A 52 -8.10 -9.16 -4.93
CA PHE A 52 -6.93 -8.31 -5.25
C PHE A 52 -7.09 -7.55 -6.57
N ASN A 53 -7.72 -8.17 -7.58
CA ASN A 53 -7.99 -7.52 -8.87
C ASN A 53 -8.91 -6.30 -8.73
N LEU A 54 -9.84 -6.31 -7.76
CA LEU A 54 -10.75 -5.20 -7.52
C LEU A 54 -10.07 -4.02 -6.79
N ARG A 55 -9.09 -4.31 -5.93
CA ARG A 55 -8.38 -3.29 -5.13
C ARG A 55 -7.37 -2.45 -5.94
N HIS A 56 -6.95 -2.95 -7.10
CA HIS A 56 -5.90 -2.28 -7.90
C HIS A 56 -6.39 -1.15 -8.80
N HIS A 57 -7.71 -0.99 -8.93
CA HIS A 57 -8.31 0.03 -9.80
C HIS A 57 -8.28 1.46 -9.19
N GLU A 58 -8.31 1.60 -7.86
CA GLU A 58 -8.40 2.93 -7.22
C GLU A 58 -7.05 3.66 -7.12
N THR A 59 -5.96 2.90 -6.98
CA THR A 59 -4.61 3.45 -6.75
C THR A 59 -4.11 4.26 -7.94
N SER A 60 -4.57 3.96 -9.15
CA SER A 60 -4.14 4.64 -10.37
C SER A 60 -4.86 5.97 -10.63
N ALA A 61 -6.07 6.17 -10.09
CA ALA A 61 -6.82 7.42 -10.21
C ALA A 61 -6.35 8.48 -9.18
N LEU A 62 -6.12 8.07 -7.93
CA LEU A 62 -5.68 8.97 -6.86
C LEU A 62 -4.27 9.53 -7.11
N LYS A 63 -3.37 8.70 -7.66
CA LYS A 63 -1.99 9.08 -7.96
C LYS A 63 -1.89 10.19 -9.02
N ARG A 64 -2.87 10.29 -9.92
CA ARG A 64 -2.98 11.37 -10.90
C ARG A 64 -3.33 12.69 -10.22
N ARG A 65 -4.36 12.70 -9.38
CA ARG A 65 -4.79 13.89 -8.61
C ARG A 65 -3.71 14.43 -7.68
N ILE A 66 -3.01 13.54 -6.96
CA ILE A 66 -1.91 13.93 -6.08
C ILE A 66 -0.74 14.52 -6.87
N ARG A 67 -0.45 14.00 -8.07
CA ARG A 67 0.59 14.56 -8.94
C ARG A 67 0.21 15.98 -9.39
N GLU A 68 -1.04 16.18 -9.78
CA GLU A 68 -1.57 17.50 -10.17
C GLU A 68 -1.52 18.50 -9.00
N GLU A 69 -2.03 18.12 -7.82
CA GLU A 69 -1.98 18.98 -6.62
C GLU A 69 -0.54 19.34 -6.23
N ASN A 70 0.38 18.38 -6.32
CA ASN A 70 1.79 18.63 -5.99
C ASN A 70 2.48 19.60 -6.96
N GLU A 71 2.10 19.60 -8.24
CA GLU A 71 2.60 20.56 -9.22
C GLU A 71 2.04 21.96 -8.96
N GLU A 72 0.76 22.08 -8.61
CA GLU A 72 0.14 23.34 -8.24
C GLU A 72 0.74 23.93 -6.96
N ARG A 73 0.90 23.12 -5.90
CA ARG A 73 1.60 23.56 -4.68
C ARG A 73 2.99 24.07 -4.98
N ARG A 74 3.75 23.42 -5.86
CA ARG A 74 5.09 23.89 -6.25
C ARG A 74 5.06 25.23 -6.98
N ARG A 75 4.06 25.47 -7.82
CA ARG A 75 3.85 26.77 -8.49
C ARG A 75 3.47 27.87 -7.50
N LEU A 76 2.57 27.57 -6.57
CA LEU A 76 2.15 28.49 -5.51
C LEU A 76 3.31 28.81 -4.55
N LEU A 77 4.12 27.82 -4.18
CA LEU A 77 5.31 28.02 -3.35
C LEU A 77 6.35 28.89 -4.06
N ARG A 78 6.57 28.70 -5.36
CA ARG A 78 7.45 29.57 -6.17
C ARG A 78 6.90 31.00 -6.24
N ARG A 79 5.59 31.16 -6.39
CA ARG A 79 4.93 32.48 -6.36
C ARG A 79 5.02 33.13 -4.99
N LYS A 80 4.74 32.41 -3.90
CA LYS A 80 4.91 32.92 -2.53
C LYS A 80 6.36 33.29 -2.25
N LYS A 81 7.33 32.46 -2.66
CA LYS A 81 8.76 32.76 -2.50
C LYS A 81 9.22 33.98 -3.31
N ALA A 82 8.63 34.23 -4.48
CA ALA A 82 8.92 35.40 -5.30
C ALA A 82 8.14 36.67 -4.87
N ALA A 83 6.93 36.49 -4.33
CA ALA A 83 6.05 37.55 -3.83
C ALA A 83 6.25 37.81 -2.32
N GLN A 84 7.21 37.14 -1.70
CA GLN A 84 7.70 37.44 -0.36
C GLN A 84 9.08 38.12 -0.47
N PRO A 85 9.15 39.37 -0.96
CA PRO A 85 10.31 40.20 -0.74
C PRO A 85 10.27 40.73 0.72
N ALA A 86 11.37 40.52 1.44
CA ALA A 86 11.88 41.39 2.51
C ALA A 86 11.10 41.59 3.83
N THR A 87 9.98 40.92 4.14
CA THR A 87 9.33 41.09 5.47
C THR A 87 9.84 40.14 6.55
N GLN A 88 10.89 39.35 6.29
CA GLN A 88 11.43 38.39 7.26
C GLN A 88 12.74 38.87 7.94
N ASP A 89 13.22 40.07 7.58
CA ASP A 89 14.39 40.73 8.21
C ASP A 89 14.01 41.79 9.27
N GLU A 90 12.73 42.17 9.42
CA GLU A 90 12.30 43.21 10.38
C GLU A 90 11.97 42.69 11.79
N GLY A 91 12.11 41.38 12.04
CA GLY A 91 11.80 40.74 13.33
C GLY A 91 13.01 40.32 14.17
N ALA A 92 14.21 40.71 13.76
CA ALA A 92 15.46 40.45 14.48
C ALA A 92 16.09 41.77 14.96
N LEU A 93 15.40 42.45 15.87
CA LEU A 93 15.96 43.50 16.74
C LEU A 93 15.58 43.19 18.19
#